data_AF-A0A838SMH5-F1
#
_entry.id   AF-A0A838SMH5-F1
#
_cell.length_a   1.000
_cell.length_b   1.000
_cell.length_c   1.000
_cell.angle_alpha   90.00
_cell.angle_beta   90.00
_cell.angle_gamma   90.00
#
_symmetry.space_group_name_H-M   'P 1'
#
loop_
_entity.id
_entity.type
_entity.pdbx_description
1 polymer ?
#
loop_
_entity_poly.entity_id
_entity_poly.type
_entity_poly.pdbx_seq_one_letter_code
_entity_poly.pdbx_strand_id
1 'polypeptide(L)'
;MTTRHAVQPSLTAWRRRLAFLSLAALTALPLVPLGPTAAYAAPHRSIAEVTARVETLHHRAEQATERYNVAREELAGVRKRLSALHERIDRQQRRIADLEAEIGAVAAAAYRSGGIAPELQLLVADDPQEFLGTAATLERFSARQHDMLEELATIRQRLAVDRRHVAGEAAHAVRTRERLAAEKVEVQRTLRHAQRVLRTLKEAQQRRLERQRERAAAAAARAAVAAEQAAEETAQDTAELAGTAGPAPVETSSRGAAAASGSAAAAVAFAYAQVGEPYVWAAAGPDSWDCSGLTMAAWAQAGVSLPHSSSMQLSSGTSVS
;
A
#
# COMPACT_ATOMS: atom_id res chain seq x y z
N MET A 1 3.42 -55.63 -34.11
CA MET A 1 4.57 -56.30 -33.48
C MET A 1 5.11 -55.40 -32.37
N THR A 2 5.23 -55.95 -31.15
CA THR A 2 5.99 -55.50 -29.96
C THR A 2 5.73 -54.08 -29.41
N THR A 3 4.94 -53.80 -28.37
CA THR A 3 4.86 -54.17 -26.91
C THR A 3 5.94 -53.60 -25.96
N ARG A 4 5.49 -52.79 -24.98
CA ARG A 4 5.70 -52.83 -23.50
C ARG A 4 5.59 -51.40 -22.91
N HIS A 5 4.59 -51.03 -22.09
CA HIS A 5 4.16 -51.42 -20.73
C HIS A 5 4.96 -50.82 -19.55
N ALA A 6 4.27 -49.99 -18.75
CA ALA A 6 4.33 -49.84 -17.29
C ALA A 6 3.09 -48.99 -16.87
N VAL A 7 1.94 -49.53 -16.44
CA VAL A 7 1.57 -50.21 -15.17
C VAL A 7 1.74 -49.33 -13.93
N GLN A 8 0.64 -48.74 -13.47
CA GLN A 8 0.36 -48.43 -12.06
C GLN A 8 -0.28 -49.63 -11.37
N PRO A 9 -0.25 -49.70 -10.03
CA PRO A 9 -1.51 -49.55 -9.30
C PRO A 9 -1.46 -48.88 -7.90
N SER A 10 -2.54 -48.13 -7.66
CA SER A 10 -3.42 -47.95 -6.50
C SER A 10 -3.15 -48.55 -5.09
N LEU A 11 -3.38 -47.66 -4.11
CA LEU A 11 -4.29 -47.72 -2.94
C LEU A 11 -3.98 -48.56 -1.66
N THR A 12 -4.33 -47.89 -0.55
CA THR A 12 -4.81 -48.37 0.77
C THR A 12 -3.83 -48.57 1.95
N ALA A 13 -4.04 -47.69 2.94
CA ALA A 13 -4.34 -47.98 4.35
C ALA A 13 -3.33 -48.72 5.25
N TRP A 14 -2.95 -48.10 6.38
CA TRP A 14 -3.18 -48.59 7.77
C TRP A 14 -2.37 -47.76 8.78
N ARG A 15 -3.02 -47.12 9.76
CA ARG A 15 -3.33 -47.58 11.14
C ARG A 15 -2.17 -47.53 12.16
N ARG A 16 -2.41 -46.67 13.16
CA ARG A 16 -2.07 -46.73 14.60
C ARG A 16 -1.40 -48.04 15.09
N ARG A 17 -0.33 -47.90 15.87
CA ARG A 17 0.07 -48.87 16.89
C ARG A 17 0.30 -48.19 18.24
N LEU A 18 -0.56 -48.57 19.18
CA LEU A 18 -0.34 -48.54 20.62
C LEU A 18 0.77 -49.54 20.95
N ALA A 19 1.66 -49.18 21.88
CA ALA A 19 2.51 -50.13 22.58
C ALA A 19 2.20 -50.02 24.07
N PHE A 20 1.51 -51.05 24.58
CA PHE A 20 1.50 -51.41 25.98
C PHE A 20 2.76 -52.22 26.26
N LEU A 21 3.50 -51.87 27.31
CA LEU A 21 4.36 -52.80 28.05
C LEU A 21 4.23 -52.49 29.53
N SER A 22 3.59 -53.41 30.22
CA SER A 22 3.50 -53.55 31.67
C SER A 22 4.66 -54.42 32.17
N LEU A 23 5.39 -54.01 33.20
CA LEU A 23 5.87 -54.94 34.24
C LEU A 23 6.21 -54.21 35.55
N ALA A 24 5.80 -54.83 36.64
CA ALA A 24 5.76 -54.33 38.00
C ALA A 24 7.12 -54.29 38.71
N ALA A 25 7.25 -53.37 39.69
CA ALA A 25 8.11 -53.57 40.85
C ALA A 25 7.53 -52.80 42.05
N LEU A 26 7.21 -53.56 43.10
CA LEU A 26 6.72 -53.16 44.41
C LEU A 26 7.92 -52.71 45.26
N THR A 27 7.98 -51.45 45.73
CA THR A 27 8.81 -51.08 46.91
C THR A 27 8.31 -49.78 47.58
N ALA A 28 7.99 -49.94 48.87
CA ALA A 28 8.09 -49.00 50.00
C ALA A 28 7.65 -47.52 49.82
N LEU A 29 6.57 -47.17 50.54
CA LEU A 29 6.23 -45.80 50.97
C LEU A 29 7.38 -45.15 51.76
N PRO A 30 7.73 -43.90 51.45
CA PRO A 30 7.96 -42.90 52.46
C PRO A 30 6.86 -41.84 52.39
N LEU A 31 6.20 -41.62 53.52
CA LEU A 31 5.28 -40.50 53.74
C LEU A 31 6.11 -39.20 53.74
N VAL A 32 6.23 -38.57 52.58
CA VAL A 32 6.84 -37.23 52.43
C VAL A 32 5.77 -36.18 52.73
N PRO A 33 6.02 -35.19 53.60
CA PRO A 33 5.07 -34.11 53.80
C PRO A 33 4.94 -33.31 52.49
N LEU A 34 3.72 -33.27 51.95
CA LEU A 34 3.36 -32.39 50.85
C LEU A 34 3.47 -30.94 51.32
N GLY A 35 4.61 -30.31 51.10
CA GLY A 35 4.68 -28.85 50.98
C GLY A 35 3.86 -28.40 49.77
N PRO A 36 3.28 -27.19 49.77
CA PRO A 36 2.49 -26.71 48.65
C PRO A 36 3.37 -26.66 47.40
N THR A 37 3.12 -27.58 46.45
CA THR A 37 3.67 -27.47 45.11
C THR A 37 3.06 -26.21 44.49
N ALA A 38 3.87 -25.18 44.33
CA ALA A 38 3.53 -24.06 43.48
C ALA A 38 3.24 -24.65 42.08
N ALA A 39 1.95 -24.78 41.75
CA ALA A 39 1.50 -25.14 40.43
C ALA A 39 2.02 -24.07 39.46
N TYR A 40 3.15 -24.35 38.84
CA TYR A 40 3.75 -23.47 37.85
C TYR A 40 2.86 -23.51 36.60
N ALA A 41 2.01 -22.49 36.48
CA ALA A 41 1.14 -22.31 35.34
C ALA A 41 2.00 -22.17 34.07
N ALA A 42 1.62 -22.91 33.03
CA ALA A 42 2.19 -22.85 31.68
C ALA A 42 2.37 -21.40 31.19
N PRO A 43 3.37 -21.11 30.33
CA PRO A 43 3.73 -19.75 29.95
C PRO A 43 2.54 -19.10 29.21
N HIS A 44 1.81 -18.27 29.93
CA HIS A 44 0.80 -17.39 29.36
C HIS A 44 1.55 -16.35 28.54
N ARG A 45 1.25 -16.22 27.24
CA ARG A 45 1.78 -15.11 26.43
C ARG A 45 1.51 -13.81 27.19
N SER A 46 2.57 -13.13 27.56
CA SER A 46 2.45 -11.88 28.30
C SER A 46 1.72 -10.85 27.43
N ILE A 47 1.02 -9.89 28.05
CA ILE A 47 0.38 -8.78 27.31
C ILE A 47 1.42 -8.10 26.41
N ALA A 48 2.67 -7.98 26.88
CA ALA A 48 3.79 -7.43 26.12
C ALA A 48 4.07 -8.19 24.81
N GLU A 49 4.07 -9.53 24.81
CA GLU A 49 4.25 -10.32 23.58
C GLU A 49 3.13 -10.09 22.57
N VAL A 50 1.89 -9.93 23.05
CA VAL A 50 0.74 -9.67 22.18
C VAL A 50 0.80 -8.26 21.60
N THR A 51 1.13 -7.26 22.42
CA THR A 51 1.35 -5.88 21.98
C THR A 51 2.43 -5.81 20.90
N ALA A 52 3.61 -6.39 21.15
CA ALA A 52 4.71 -6.42 20.17
C ALA A 52 4.29 -7.09 18.85
N ARG A 53 3.46 -8.14 18.92
CA ARG A 53 2.95 -8.83 17.73
C ARG A 53 1.94 -7.98 16.96
N VAL A 54 1.07 -7.25 17.66
CA VAL A 54 0.11 -6.33 17.05
C VAL A 54 0.85 -5.16 16.39
N GLU A 55 1.84 -4.57 17.07
CA GLU A 55 2.72 -3.53 16.51
C GLU A 55 3.42 -4.03 15.24
N THR A 56 3.99 -5.24 15.26
CA THR A 56 4.60 -5.85 14.06
C THR A 56 3.61 -5.98 12.91
N LEU A 57 2.36 -6.35 13.19
CA LEU A 57 1.31 -6.46 12.17
C LEU A 57 0.90 -5.08 11.64
N HIS A 58 0.75 -4.08 12.50
CA HIS A 58 0.47 -2.70 12.07
C HIS A 58 1.60 -2.15 11.21
N HIS A 59 2.86 -2.34 11.61
CA HIS A 59 3.99 -1.90 10.81
C HIS A 59 4.03 -2.55 9.42
N ARG A 60 3.70 -3.85 9.32
CA ARG A 60 3.56 -4.52 8.01
C ARG A 60 2.41 -3.95 7.19
N ALA A 61 1.29 -3.58 7.82
CA ALA A 61 0.17 -2.94 7.15
C ALA A 61 0.53 -1.54 6.65
N GLU A 62 1.32 -0.76 7.40
CA GLU A 62 1.87 0.53 6.98
C GLU A 62 2.77 0.37 5.76
N GLN A 63 3.72 -0.58 5.77
CA GLN A 63 4.58 -0.85 4.63
C GLN A 63 3.78 -1.24 3.37
N ALA A 64 2.72 -2.05 3.53
CA ALA A 64 1.84 -2.40 2.42
C ALA A 64 1.00 -1.19 1.94
N THR A 65 0.57 -0.32 2.86
CA THR A 65 -0.13 0.93 2.54
C THR A 65 0.78 1.86 1.74
N GLU A 66 2.06 1.95 2.09
CA GLU A 66 3.03 2.73 1.33
C GLU A 66 3.19 2.20 -0.10
N ARG A 67 3.37 0.87 -0.27
CA ARG A 67 3.45 0.27 -1.61
C ARG A 67 2.16 0.46 -2.42
N TYR A 68 1.00 0.46 -1.76
CA TYR A 68 -0.28 0.79 -2.37
C TYR A 68 -0.32 2.26 -2.85
N ASN A 69 0.09 3.21 -2.00
CA ASN A 69 0.13 4.63 -2.33
C ASN A 69 1.10 4.90 -3.49
N VAL A 70 2.28 4.27 -3.50
CA VAL A 70 3.23 4.31 -4.63
C VAL A 70 2.59 3.82 -5.92
N ALA A 71 1.93 2.66 -5.90
CA ALA A 71 1.24 2.12 -7.08
C ALA A 71 0.14 3.06 -7.59
N ARG A 72 -0.57 3.72 -6.67
CA ARG A 72 -1.65 4.66 -7.01
C ARG A 72 -1.10 5.91 -7.71
N GLU A 73 -0.01 6.47 -7.21
CA GLU A 73 0.67 7.63 -7.82
C GLU A 73 1.27 7.27 -9.19
N GLU A 74 1.93 6.12 -9.30
CA GLU A 74 2.45 5.63 -10.59
C GLU A 74 1.33 5.48 -11.62
N LEU A 75 0.19 4.89 -11.24
CA LEU A 75 -0.95 4.72 -12.13
C LEU A 75 -1.52 6.07 -12.60
N ALA A 76 -1.55 7.07 -11.72
CA ALA A 76 -1.95 8.43 -12.10
C ALA A 76 -0.95 9.02 -13.12
N GLY A 77 0.35 8.82 -12.91
CA GLY A 77 1.39 9.23 -13.87
C GLY A 77 1.27 8.55 -15.24
N VAL A 78 1.07 7.23 -15.27
CA VAL A 78 0.85 6.46 -16.51
C VAL A 78 -0.38 6.98 -17.27
N ARG A 79 -1.49 7.26 -16.57
CA ARG A 79 -2.71 7.82 -17.18
C ARG A 79 -2.45 9.18 -17.84
N LYS A 80 -1.71 10.08 -17.18
CA LYS A 80 -1.33 11.39 -17.75
C LYS A 80 -0.49 11.21 -19.02
N ARG A 81 0.51 10.32 -19.00
CA ARG A 81 1.35 10.04 -20.17
C ARG A 81 0.55 9.44 -21.34
N LEU A 82 -0.38 8.53 -21.06
CA LEU A 82 -1.28 7.97 -22.07
C LEU A 82 -2.16 9.06 -22.71
N SER A 83 -2.72 9.98 -21.93
CA SER A 83 -3.49 11.12 -22.46
C SER A 83 -2.64 11.97 -23.41
N ALA A 84 -1.44 12.36 -22.97
CA ALA A 84 -0.53 13.16 -23.79
C ALA A 84 -0.07 12.44 -25.07
N LEU A 85 0.09 11.11 -25.02
CA LEU A 85 0.39 10.29 -26.20
C LEU A 85 -0.77 10.26 -27.18
N HIS A 86 -2.00 10.05 -26.72
CA HIS A 86 -3.19 10.07 -27.60
C HIS A 86 -3.36 11.43 -28.28
N GLU A 87 -3.26 12.54 -27.54
CA GLU A 87 -3.35 13.87 -28.13
C GLU A 87 -2.27 14.14 -29.18
N ARG A 88 -1.04 13.65 -28.95
CA ARG A 88 0.06 13.76 -29.92
C ARG A 88 -0.20 12.92 -31.16
N ILE A 89 -0.69 11.69 -30.99
CA ILE A 89 -1.08 10.81 -32.10
C ILE A 89 -2.19 11.47 -32.95
N ASP A 90 -3.21 12.04 -32.31
CA ASP A 90 -4.30 12.71 -33.02
C ASP A 90 -3.80 13.91 -33.84
N ARG A 91 -2.87 14.71 -33.29
CA ARG A 91 -2.23 15.82 -34.02
C ARG A 91 -1.41 15.31 -35.21
N GLN A 92 -0.63 14.24 -35.04
CA GLN A 92 0.15 13.63 -36.11
C GLN A 92 -0.74 13.10 -37.24
N GLN A 93 -1.85 12.44 -36.88
CA GLN A 93 -2.80 11.90 -37.87
C GLN A 93 -3.48 13.01 -38.68
N ARG A 94 -3.88 14.11 -38.03
CA ARG A 94 -4.41 15.28 -38.75
C ARG A 94 -3.37 15.87 -39.71
N ARG A 95 -2.12 16.05 -39.27
CA ARG A 95 -1.05 16.58 -40.13
C ARG A 95 -0.73 15.66 -41.30
N ILE A 96 -0.76 14.34 -41.10
CA ILE A 96 -0.63 13.36 -42.19
C ILE A 96 -1.75 13.56 -43.21
N ALA A 97 -3.01 13.66 -42.76
CA ALA A 97 -4.15 13.86 -43.65
C ALA A 97 -4.05 15.18 -44.44
N ASP A 98 -3.62 16.26 -43.78
CA ASP A 98 -3.40 17.56 -44.42
C ASP A 98 -2.31 17.47 -45.51
N LEU A 99 -1.16 16.86 -45.19
CA LEU A 99 -0.05 16.67 -46.15
C LEU A 99 -0.48 15.76 -47.32
N GLU A 100 -1.20 14.68 -47.05
CA GLU A 100 -1.74 13.79 -48.09
C GLU A 100 -2.71 14.53 -49.02
N ALA A 101 -3.56 15.42 -48.48
CA ALA A 101 -4.46 16.25 -49.27
C ALA A 101 -3.71 17.27 -50.14
N GLU A 102 -2.70 17.95 -49.58
CA GLU A 102 -1.88 18.90 -50.34
C GLU A 102 -1.08 18.22 -51.46
N ILE A 103 -0.44 17.08 -51.17
CA ILE A 103 0.27 16.27 -52.19
C ILE A 103 -0.71 15.78 -53.26
N GLY A 104 -1.90 15.32 -52.86
CA GLY A 104 -2.95 14.89 -53.78
C GLY A 104 -3.43 16.00 -54.71
N ALA A 105 -3.56 17.23 -54.22
CA ALA A 105 -3.93 18.39 -55.03
C ALA A 105 -2.88 18.71 -56.09
N VAL A 106 -1.58 18.62 -55.74
CA VAL A 106 -0.46 18.78 -56.67
C VAL A 106 -0.47 17.69 -57.74
N ALA A 107 -0.60 16.42 -57.33
CA ALA A 107 -0.67 15.29 -58.27
C ALA A 107 -1.85 15.42 -59.23
N ALA A 108 -3.02 15.84 -58.74
CA ALA A 108 -4.20 16.07 -59.57
C ALA A 108 -4.01 17.23 -60.56
N ALA A 109 -3.30 18.29 -60.16
CA ALA A 109 -2.96 19.41 -61.06
C ALA A 109 -2.00 18.95 -62.18
N ALA A 110 -0.95 18.20 -61.83
CA ALA A 110 -0.01 17.65 -62.80
C ALA A 110 -0.66 16.66 -63.80
N TYR A 111 -1.64 15.88 -63.33
CA TYR A 111 -2.44 15.01 -64.19
C TYR A 111 -3.31 15.82 -65.16
N ARG A 112 -3.99 16.88 -64.68
CA ARG A 112 -4.83 17.74 -65.52
C ARG A 112 -4.06 18.55 -66.56
N SER A 113 -2.80 18.90 -66.29
CA SER A 113 -1.92 19.56 -67.27
C SER A 113 -1.40 18.60 -68.36
N GLY A 114 -1.89 17.36 -68.39
CA GLY A 114 -1.61 16.40 -69.46
C GLY A 114 -0.22 15.76 -69.38
N GLY A 115 0.45 15.85 -68.23
CA GLY A 115 1.79 15.30 -68.05
C GLY A 115 2.90 16.02 -68.83
N ILE A 116 2.61 17.16 -69.45
CA ILE A 116 3.66 18.05 -69.97
C ILE A 116 4.41 18.60 -68.76
N ALA A 117 5.60 18.06 -68.56
CA ALA A 117 6.49 18.46 -67.49
C ALA A 117 6.80 19.97 -67.65
N PRO A 118 6.69 20.80 -66.60
CA PRO A 118 7.05 22.23 -66.66
C PRO A 118 8.46 22.47 -67.25
N GLU A 119 9.34 21.48 -67.13
CA GLU A 119 10.68 21.43 -67.71
C GLU A 119 10.66 21.45 -69.24
N LEU A 120 9.64 20.85 -69.87
CA LEU A 120 9.44 20.90 -71.32
C LEU A 120 8.90 22.26 -71.79
N GLN A 121 8.16 22.97 -70.94
CA GLN A 121 7.75 24.36 -71.21
C GLN A 121 8.94 25.32 -71.12
N LEU A 122 9.89 25.04 -70.22
CA LEU A 122 11.14 25.77 -70.10
C LEU A 122 12.03 25.69 -71.36
N LEU A 123 11.92 24.59 -72.13
CA LEU A 123 12.66 24.37 -73.38
C LEU A 123 12.13 25.24 -74.55
N VAL A 124 10.91 25.77 -74.44
CA VAL A 124 10.21 26.55 -75.48
C VAL A 124 10.18 28.05 -75.14
N ALA A 125 10.78 28.48 -74.02
CA ALA A 125 10.82 29.89 -73.63
C ALA A 125 11.70 30.70 -74.61
N ASP A 126 11.11 31.72 -75.24
CA ASP A 126 11.76 32.58 -76.23
C ASP A 126 12.59 33.73 -75.60
N ASP A 127 12.34 34.07 -74.33
CA ASP A 127 13.01 35.15 -73.59
C ASP A 127 13.87 34.63 -72.41
N PRO A 128 15.18 34.96 -72.35
CA PRO A 128 16.05 34.61 -71.23
C PRO A 128 15.57 35.06 -69.84
N GLN A 129 14.86 36.19 -69.71
CA GLN A 129 14.35 36.64 -68.41
C GLN A 129 13.13 35.82 -67.96
N GLU A 130 12.22 35.50 -68.90
CA GLU A 130 11.09 34.60 -68.66
C GLU A 130 11.54 33.19 -68.26
N PHE A 131 12.59 32.68 -68.91
CA PHE A 131 13.21 31.40 -68.54
C PHE A 131 13.69 31.40 -67.08
N LEU A 132 14.49 32.39 -66.68
CA LEU A 132 15.04 32.46 -65.31
C LEU A 132 13.96 32.62 -64.24
N GLY A 133 12.92 33.42 -64.53
CA GLY A 133 11.76 33.57 -63.64
C GLY A 133 11.03 32.25 -63.44
N THR A 134 10.72 31.55 -64.54
CA THR A 134 10.02 30.27 -64.51
C THR A 134 10.85 29.19 -63.82
N ALA A 135 12.16 29.12 -64.10
CA ALA A 135 13.08 28.19 -63.46
C ALA A 135 13.13 28.39 -61.93
N ALA A 136 13.24 29.64 -61.46
CA ALA A 136 13.25 29.95 -60.03
C ALA A 136 11.93 29.65 -59.33
N THR A 137 10.79 29.71 -60.03
CA THR A 137 9.49 29.30 -59.48
C THR A 137 9.36 27.78 -59.39
N LEU A 138 9.83 27.05 -60.41
CA LEU A 138 9.84 25.60 -60.44
C LEU A 138 10.74 25.01 -59.36
N GLU A 139 11.92 25.59 -59.15
CA GLU A 139 12.84 25.16 -58.09
C GLU A 139 12.21 25.33 -56.69
N ARG A 140 11.60 26.49 -56.41
CA ARG A 140 10.88 26.72 -55.15
C ARG A 140 9.71 25.75 -54.96
N PHE A 141 9.01 25.42 -56.03
CA PHE A 141 7.92 24.45 -55.99
C PHE A 141 8.43 23.03 -55.70
N SER A 142 9.49 22.60 -56.40
CA SER A 142 10.13 21.29 -56.21
C SER A 142 10.68 21.13 -54.79
N ALA A 143 11.37 22.17 -54.27
CA ALA A 143 11.85 22.21 -52.89
C ALA A 143 10.69 22.02 -51.90
N ARG A 144 9.58 22.74 -52.09
CA ARG A 144 8.38 22.56 -51.25
C ARG A 144 7.81 21.14 -51.32
N GLN A 145 7.76 20.52 -52.51
CA GLN A 145 7.28 19.14 -52.64
C GLN A 145 8.19 18.15 -51.91
N HIS A 146 9.51 18.35 -51.98
CA HIS A 146 10.47 17.54 -51.24
C HIS A 146 10.26 17.65 -49.73
N ASP A 147 10.17 18.89 -49.22
CA ASP A 147 9.95 19.16 -47.78
C ASP A 147 8.66 18.49 -47.27
N MET A 148 7.58 18.55 -48.05
CA MET A 148 6.30 17.92 -47.68
C MET A 148 6.39 16.40 -47.60
N LEU A 149 7.10 15.76 -48.54
CA LEU A 149 7.31 14.31 -48.55
C LEU A 149 8.21 13.87 -47.39
N GLU A 150 9.27 14.63 -47.11
CA GLU A 150 10.16 14.37 -45.96
C GLU A 150 9.41 14.53 -44.64
N GLU A 151 8.60 15.59 -44.51
CA GLU A 151 7.76 15.80 -43.33
C GLU A 151 6.76 14.64 -43.15
N LEU A 152 6.10 14.22 -44.22
CA LEU A 152 5.16 13.08 -44.19
C LEU A 152 5.84 11.79 -43.74
N ALA A 153 7.02 11.47 -44.30
CA ALA A 153 7.80 10.30 -43.92
C ALA A 153 8.17 10.35 -42.42
N THR A 154 8.64 11.52 -41.96
CA THR A 154 9.01 11.76 -40.57
C THR A 154 7.83 11.59 -39.61
N ILE A 155 6.66 12.16 -39.93
CA ILE A 155 5.48 12.07 -39.07
C ILE A 155 4.95 10.63 -39.03
N ARG A 156 4.94 9.91 -40.15
CA ARG A 156 4.55 8.49 -40.17
C ARG A 156 5.48 7.63 -39.31
N GLN A 157 6.78 7.87 -39.34
CA GLN A 157 7.74 7.18 -38.46
C GLN A 157 7.46 7.51 -36.98
N ARG A 158 7.29 8.79 -36.63
CA ARG A 158 6.98 9.21 -35.25
C ARG A 158 5.66 8.60 -34.74
N LEU A 159 4.63 8.61 -35.57
CA LEU A 159 3.34 7.98 -35.27
C LEU A 159 3.48 6.48 -34.96
N ALA A 160 4.31 5.75 -35.72
CA ALA A 160 4.57 4.35 -35.45
C ALA A 160 5.28 4.13 -34.11
N VAL A 161 6.22 5.00 -33.73
CA VAL A 161 6.90 4.98 -32.43
C VAL A 161 5.92 5.29 -31.30
N ASP A 162 5.13 6.36 -31.41
CA ASP A 162 4.17 6.76 -30.39
C ASP A 162 3.09 5.68 -30.16
N ARG A 163 2.63 5.01 -31.21
CA ARG A 163 1.71 3.85 -31.09
C ARG A 163 2.32 2.69 -30.29
N ARG A 164 3.62 2.42 -30.44
CA ARG A 164 4.33 1.41 -29.63
C ARG A 164 4.46 1.88 -28.17
N HIS A 165 4.72 3.16 -27.94
CA HIS A 165 4.75 3.73 -26.58
C HIS A 165 3.40 3.60 -25.88
N VAL A 166 2.28 3.83 -26.58
CA VAL A 166 0.93 3.60 -26.02
C VAL A 166 0.76 2.15 -25.58
N ALA A 167 1.16 1.17 -26.40
CA ALA A 167 1.08 -0.25 -26.01
C ALA A 167 1.94 -0.56 -24.76
N GLY A 168 3.15 0.01 -24.69
CA GLY A 168 4.03 -0.12 -23.53
C GLY A 168 3.46 0.47 -22.24
N GLU A 169 2.94 1.71 -22.30
CA GLU A 169 2.30 2.38 -21.17
C GLU A 169 0.98 1.69 -20.77
N ALA A 170 0.21 1.16 -21.72
CA ALA A 170 -0.99 0.37 -21.42
C ALA A 170 -0.64 -0.90 -20.64
N ALA A 171 0.39 -1.63 -21.07
CA ALA A 171 0.88 -2.81 -20.35
C ALA A 171 1.42 -2.45 -18.96
N HIS A 172 2.11 -1.32 -18.82
CA HIS A 172 2.52 -0.79 -17.51
C HIS A 172 1.31 -0.49 -16.63
N ALA A 173 0.28 0.17 -17.17
CA ALA A 173 -0.94 0.49 -16.44
C ALA A 173 -1.68 -0.76 -15.94
N VAL A 174 -1.65 -1.88 -16.68
CA VAL A 174 -2.22 -3.16 -16.25
C VAL A 174 -1.43 -3.71 -15.06
N ARG A 175 -0.10 -3.84 -15.18
CA ARG A 175 0.77 -4.34 -14.08
C ARG A 175 0.64 -3.49 -12.82
N THR A 176 0.58 -2.16 -12.94
CA THR A 176 0.43 -1.27 -11.79
C THR A 176 -0.95 -1.43 -11.12
N ARG A 177 -2.02 -1.67 -11.88
CA ARG A 177 -3.35 -1.98 -11.32
C ARG A 177 -3.35 -3.31 -10.57
N GLU A 178 -2.70 -4.34 -11.11
CA GLU A 178 -2.57 -5.64 -10.45
C GLU A 178 -1.81 -5.51 -9.12
N ARG A 179 -0.68 -4.80 -9.12
CA ARG A 179 0.09 -4.50 -7.91
C ARG A 179 -0.76 -3.74 -6.88
N LEU A 180 -1.49 -2.72 -7.31
CA LEU A 180 -2.38 -1.94 -6.45
C LEU A 180 -3.48 -2.83 -5.82
N ALA A 181 -4.06 -3.75 -6.58
CA ALA A 181 -5.03 -4.72 -6.07
C ALA A 181 -4.40 -5.70 -5.06
N ALA A 182 -3.20 -6.20 -5.35
CA ALA A 182 -2.48 -7.11 -4.46
C ALA A 182 -2.12 -6.45 -3.13
N GLU A 183 -1.57 -5.23 -3.15
CA GLU A 183 -1.23 -4.50 -1.92
C GLU A 183 -2.48 -4.16 -1.09
N LYS A 184 -3.60 -3.83 -1.75
CA LYS A 184 -4.89 -3.64 -1.04
C LYS A 184 -5.33 -4.90 -0.30
N VAL A 185 -5.21 -6.08 -0.94
CA VAL A 185 -5.53 -7.36 -0.30
C VAL A 185 -4.60 -7.61 0.88
N GLU A 186 -3.31 -7.30 0.75
CA GLU A 186 -2.31 -7.49 1.79
C GLU A 186 -2.53 -6.60 3.03
N VAL A 187 -2.85 -5.31 2.82
CA VAL A 187 -3.23 -4.38 3.90
C VAL A 187 -4.43 -4.95 4.67
N GLN A 188 -5.50 -5.31 3.95
CA GLN A 188 -6.70 -5.84 4.58
C GLN A 188 -6.47 -7.16 5.32
N ARG A 189 -5.66 -8.06 4.74
CA ARG A 189 -5.31 -9.35 5.36
C ARG A 189 -4.54 -9.13 6.67
N THR A 190 -3.60 -8.20 6.67
CA THR A 190 -2.75 -7.89 7.82
C THR A 190 -3.54 -7.20 8.93
N LEU A 191 -4.38 -6.22 8.60
CA LEU A 191 -5.27 -5.56 9.56
C LEU A 191 -6.27 -6.54 10.18
N ARG A 192 -6.89 -7.43 9.38
CA ARG A 192 -7.75 -8.51 9.91
C ARG A 192 -7.01 -9.44 10.86
N HIS A 193 -5.71 -9.69 10.61
CA HIS A 193 -4.90 -10.50 11.51
C HIS A 193 -4.66 -9.76 12.84
N ALA A 194 -4.28 -8.49 12.80
CA ALA A 194 -4.09 -7.67 14.01
C ALA A 194 -5.36 -7.65 14.87
N GLN A 195 -6.53 -7.41 14.25
CA GLN A 195 -7.83 -7.44 14.93
C GLN A 195 -8.14 -8.79 15.58
N ARG A 196 -7.85 -9.91 14.91
CA ARG A 196 -8.03 -11.25 15.50
C ARG A 196 -7.15 -11.45 16.73
N VAL A 197 -5.88 -11.03 16.67
CA VAL A 197 -4.95 -11.13 17.80
C VAL A 197 -5.47 -10.31 19.00
N LEU A 198 -5.90 -9.06 18.77
CA LEU A 198 -6.50 -8.21 19.81
C LEU A 198 -7.76 -8.84 20.42
N ARG A 199 -8.65 -9.39 19.58
CA ARG A 199 -9.86 -10.08 20.05
C ARG A 199 -9.52 -11.26 20.96
N THR A 200 -8.56 -12.11 20.57
CA THR A 200 -8.16 -13.25 21.39
C THR A 200 -7.57 -12.85 22.74
N LEU A 201 -6.84 -11.73 22.80
CA LEU A 201 -6.32 -11.19 24.06
C LEU A 201 -7.45 -10.71 24.97
N LYS A 202 -8.40 -9.94 24.41
CA LYS A 202 -9.57 -9.44 25.15
C LYS A 202 -10.35 -10.59 25.78
N GLU A 203 -10.65 -11.63 25.02
CA GLU A 203 -11.33 -12.83 25.51
C GLU A 203 -10.52 -13.57 26.59
N ALA A 204 -9.21 -13.69 26.43
CA ALA A 204 -8.34 -14.33 27.43
C ALA A 204 -8.28 -13.54 28.75
N GLN A 205 -8.23 -12.21 28.68
CA GLN A 205 -8.24 -11.32 29.84
C GLN A 205 -9.58 -11.41 30.59
N GLN A 206 -10.71 -11.42 29.87
CA GLN A 206 -12.04 -11.58 30.46
C GLN A 206 -12.16 -12.92 31.23
N ARG A 207 -11.75 -14.04 30.60
CA ARG A 207 -11.72 -15.36 31.25
C ARG A 207 -10.79 -15.43 32.47
N ARG A 208 -9.76 -14.59 32.54
CA ARG A 208 -8.87 -14.52 33.71
C ARG A 208 -9.55 -13.80 34.87
N LEU A 209 -10.19 -12.67 34.58
CA LEU A 209 -10.92 -11.89 35.59
C LEU A 209 -12.08 -12.70 36.20
N GLU A 210 -12.81 -13.43 35.37
CA GLU A 210 -13.89 -14.32 35.80
C GLU A 210 -13.39 -15.41 36.76
N ARG A 211 -12.31 -16.13 36.40
CA ARG A 211 -11.68 -17.13 37.28
C ARG A 211 -11.14 -16.54 38.59
N GLN A 212 -10.67 -15.29 38.58
CA GLN A 212 -10.26 -14.60 39.80
C GLN A 212 -11.46 -14.30 40.71
N ARG A 213 -12.59 -13.86 40.13
CA ARG A 213 -13.84 -13.63 40.87
C ARG A 213 -14.40 -14.93 41.45
N GLU A 214 -14.41 -16.02 40.69
CA GLU A 214 -14.83 -17.34 41.17
C GLU A 214 -13.96 -17.82 42.33
N ARG A 215 -12.64 -17.68 42.22
CA ARG A 215 -11.71 -18.03 43.31
C ARG A 215 -11.90 -17.17 44.55
N ALA A 216 -12.08 -15.85 44.38
CA ALA A 216 -12.35 -14.93 45.47
C ALA A 216 -13.69 -15.24 46.15
N ALA A 217 -14.74 -15.54 45.37
CA ALA A 217 -16.04 -15.94 45.89
C ALA A 217 -15.96 -17.28 46.64
N ALA A 218 -15.23 -18.27 46.11
CA ALA A 218 -15.01 -19.54 46.79
C ALA A 218 -14.19 -19.37 48.09
N ALA A 219 -13.19 -18.50 48.08
CA ALA A 219 -12.41 -18.17 49.28
C ALA A 219 -13.26 -17.44 50.33
N ALA A 220 -14.08 -16.47 49.91
CA ALA A 220 -15.01 -15.76 50.78
C ALA A 220 -16.07 -16.69 51.37
N ALA A 221 -16.62 -17.63 50.59
CA ALA A 221 -17.56 -18.63 51.08
C ALA A 221 -16.91 -19.56 52.13
N ARG A 222 -15.68 -20.03 51.88
CA ARG A 222 -14.91 -20.81 52.86
C ARG A 222 -14.61 -20.01 54.13
N ALA A 223 -14.23 -18.74 53.98
CA ALA A 223 -13.97 -17.85 55.10
C ALA A 223 -15.24 -17.54 55.90
N ALA A 224 -16.40 -17.40 55.25
CA ALA A 224 -17.68 -17.21 55.92
C ALA A 224 -18.06 -18.45 56.74
N VAL A 225 -17.93 -19.66 56.19
CA VAL A 225 -18.15 -20.91 56.94
C VAL A 225 -17.18 -21.02 58.12
N ALA A 226 -15.90 -20.73 57.90
CA ALA A 226 -14.90 -20.76 58.98
C ALA A 226 -15.14 -19.65 60.03
N ALA A 227 -15.63 -18.48 59.64
CA ALA A 227 -15.97 -17.39 60.55
C ALA A 227 -17.25 -17.67 61.33
N GLU A 228 -18.21 -18.41 60.77
CA GLU A 228 -19.40 -18.88 61.49
C GLU A 228 -19.00 -19.92 62.55
N GLN A 229 -18.14 -20.88 62.18
CA GLN A 229 -17.53 -21.84 63.11
C GLN A 229 -16.68 -21.16 64.19
N ALA A 230 -15.86 -20.18 63.79
CA ALA A 230 -15.05 -19.42 64.72
C ALA A 230 -15.91 -18.48 65.58
N ALA A 231 -17.01 -17.90 65.10
CA ALA A 231 -17.89 -17.05 65.91
C ALA A 231 -18.63 -17.87 66.98
N GLU A 232 -18.97 -19.14 66.72
CA GLU A 232 -19.39 -20.07 67.77
C GLU A 232 -18.29 -20.30 68.81
N GLU A 233 -17.02 -20.36 68.39
CA GLU A 233 -15.83 -20.50 69.25
C GLU A 233 -15.42 -19.20 69.97
N THR A 234 -15.62 -18.04 69.34
CA THR A 234 -15.17 -16.70 69.77
C THR A 234 -16.28 -15.96 70.54
N ALA A 235 -17.53 -16.41 70.48
CA ALA A 235 -18.54 -16.12 71.50
C ALA A 235 -18.12 -16.62 72.89
N GLN A 236 -17.09 -17.48 72.96
CA GLN A 236 -16.41 -17.84 74.21
C GLN A 236 -15.20 -16.94 74.52
N ASP A 237 -14.69 -16.14 73.58
CA ASP A 237 -13.35 -15.54 73.68
C ASP A 237 -13.15 -14.29 72.77
N THR A 238 -13.78 -13.14 73.04
CA THR A 238 -13.26 -11.84 72.53
C THR A 238 -13.54 -10.67 73.48
N ALA A 239 -12.48 -10.26 74.18
CA ALA A 239 -12.17 -8.87 74.45
C ALA A 239 -10.89 -8.50 73.68
N GLU A 240 -10.83 -7.27 73.18
CA GLU A 240 -9.61 -6.49 72.93
C GLU A 240 -9.04 -6.33 71.48
N LEU A 241 -9.64 -5.36 70.78
CA LEU A 241 -9.04 -4.16 70.13
C LEU A 241 -8.14 -4.22 68.86
N ALA A 242 -8.39 -3.22 68.00
CA ALA A 242 -7.89 -3.06 66.63
C ALA A 242 -7.19 -1.70 66.37
N GLY A 243 -6.47 -1.58 65.23
CA GLY A 243 -6.13 -0.32 64.53
C GLY A 243 -4.69 -0.25 64.01
N THR A 244 -4.26 0.51 62.97
CA THR A 244 -4.74 1.07 61.69
C THR A 244 -3.52 1.77 61.03
N ALA A 245 -3.37 1.84 59.70
CA ALA A 245 -2.39 2.77 59.07
C ALA A 245 -2.76 3.19 57.62
N GLY A 246 -2.57 4.49 57.30
CA GLY A 246 -2.66 5.13 55.96
C GLY A 246 -1.42 4.87 55.06
N PRO A 247 -1.21 5.50 53.87
CA PRO A 247 -1.19 6.96 53.64
C PRO A 247 -1.54 7.45 52.17
N ALA A 248 -1.12 8.69 51.85
CA ALA A 248 -1.49 9.64 50.77
C ALA A 248 -1.05 9.36 49.28
N PRO A 249 -1.52 10.16 48.28
CA PRO A 249 -1.06 10.08 46.88
C PRO A 249 -0.25 11.30 46.36
N VAL A 250 0.33 11.12 45.17
CA VAL A 250 1.41 11.88 44.49
C VAL A 250 0.85 12.74 43.33
N GLU A 251 1.45 13.89 43.04
CA GLU A 251 1.15 14.72 41.85
C GLU A 251 2.06 14.44 40.63
N THR A 252 1.51 14.71 39.44
CA THR A 252 2.08 14.50 38.09
C THR A 252 2.56 15.82 37.49
N SER A 253 3.68 15.82 36.74
CA SER A 253 4.12 16.96 35.91
C SER A 253 4.14 16.58 34.43
N SER A 254 3.45 17.36 33.60
CA SER A 254 3.54 17.35 32.12
C SER A 254 4.48 18.47 31.65
N ARG A 255 5.26 18.22 30.61
CA ARG A 255 6.23 19.18 30.04
C ARG A 255 5.78 19.55 28.62
N GLY A 256 5.50 20.82 28.38
CA GLY A 256 5.05 21.38 27.11
C GLY A 256 6.14 21.49 26.04
N ALA A 257 5.74 21.37 24.78
CA ALA A 257 6.59 21.51 23.60
C ALA A 257 6.64 22.98 23.13
N ALA A 258 7.83 23.41 22.68
CA ALA A 258 8.10 24.76 22.18
C ALA A 258 7.52 24.98 20.77
N ALA A 259 7.09 26.22 20.50
CA ALA A 259 6.47 26.65 19.25
C ALA A 259 7.50 26.86 18.12
N ALA A 260 7.24 26.26 16.95
CA ALA A 260 7.94 26.56 15.70
C ALA A 260 7.31 27.78 14.99
N SER A 261 8.08 28.57 14.25
CA SER A 261 7.61 29.74 13.45
C SER A 261 7.88 29.56 11.94
N GLY A 262 6.99 30.05 11.06
CA GLY A 262 7.14 30.05 9.59
C GLY A 262 6.14 29.15 8.83
N SER A 263 6.39 28.83 7.55
CA SER A 263 5.58 27.88 6.75
C SER A 263 5.46 26.50 7.41
N ALA A 264 6.52 26.07 8.09
CA ALA A 264 6.51 24.88 8.94
C ALA A 264 5.53 24.99 10.13
N ALA A 265 5.30 26.19 10.68
CA ALA A 265 4.36 26.40 11.76
C ALA A 265 2.91 26.20 11.31
N ALA A 266 2.57 26.58 10.07
CA ALA A 266 1.25 26.32 9.50
C ALA A 266 1.00 24.81 9.33
N ALA A 267 1.98 24.07 8.81
CA ALA A 267 1.90 22.61 8.68
C ALA A 267 1.79 21.92 10.05
N VAL A 268 2.60 22.34 11.02
CA VAL A 268 2.56 21.81 12.39
C VAL A 268 1.22 22.13 13.06
N ALA A 269 0.73 23.38 12.96
CA ALA A 269 -0.56 23.77 13.51
C ALA A 269 -1.71 22.95 12.92
N PHE A 270 -1.70 22.72 11.61
CA PHE A 270 -2.68 21.85 10.96
C PHE A 270 -2.62 20.43 11.52
N ALA A 271 -1.42 19.83 11.60
CA ALA A 271 -1.25 18.47 12.10
C ALA A 271 -1.71 18.33 13.57
N TYR A 272 -1.41 19.31 14.42
CA TYR A 272 -1.89 19.33 15.82
C TYR A 272 -3.42 19.42 15.91
N ALA A 273 -4.07 20.13 14.99
CA ALA A 273 -5.53 20.21 14.97
C ALA A 273 -6.21 18.86 14.64
N GLN A 274 -5.49 17.92 14.01
CA GLN A 274 -6.04 16.59 13.66
C GLN A 274 -5.80 15.55 14.78
N VAL A 275 -5.21 15.94 15.92
CA VAL A 275 -4.94 15.00 17.02
C VAL A 275 -6.25 14.46 17.58
N GLY A 276 -6.37 13.13 17.60
CA GLY A 276 -7.56 12.42 18.07
C GLY A 276 -8.44 11.88 16.94
N GLU A 277 -8.20 12.30 15.69
CA GLU A 277 -8.93 11.77 14.54
C GLU A 277 -8.50 10.33 14.20
N PRO A 278 -9.40 9.50 13.61
CA PRO A 278 -9.11 8.12 13.27
C PRO A 278 -7.96 7.94 12.26
N TYR A 279 -7.08 6.97 12.53
CA TYR A 279 -6.12 6.49 11.54
C TYR A 279 -6.79 5.52 10.56
N VAL A 280 -6.81 5.86 9.28
CA VAL A 280 -7.37 5.03 8.20
C VAL A 280 -6.35 4.90 7.07
N TRP A 281 -6.00 3.67 6.72
CA TRP A 281 -5.03 3.40 5.66
C TRP A 281 -5.43 4.06 4.34
N ALA A 282 -4.47 4.67 3.64
CA ALA A 282 -4.67 5.42 2.38
C ALA A 282 -5.59 6.64 2.48
N ALA A 283 -5.92 7.13 3.69
CA ALA A 283 -6.73 8.31 3.90
C ALA A 283 -5.93 9.61 3.88
N ALA A 284 -6.55 10.70 3.43
CA ALA A 284 -5.96 12.04 3.33
C ALA A 284 -6.97 13.13 3.74
N GLY A 285 -7.80 12.84 4.75
CA GLY A 285 -8.70 13.80 5.37
C GLY A 285 -10.08 13.95 4.73
N PRO A 286 -10.90 14.89 5.25
CA PRO A 286 -10.60 15.68 6.44
C PRO A 286 -10.78 14.90 7.75
N ASP A 287 -11.63 13.86 7.78
CA ASP A 287 -12.03 13.21 9.04
C ASP A 287 -11.20 11.98 9.43
N SER A 288 -10.18 11.63 8.64
CA SER A 288 -9.28 10.49 8.91
C SER A 288 -8.01 10.56 8.07
N TRP A 289 -6.92 10.00 8.60
CA TRP A 289 -5.59 10.18 8.01
C TRP A 289 -4.78 8.90 8.02
N ASP A 290 -3.92 8.71 7.02
CA ASP A 290 -2.70 7.91 7.18
C ASP A 290 -1.48 8.83 7.39
N CYS A 291 -0.30 8.24 7.62
CA CYS A 291 0.91 9.00 7.94
C CYS A 291 1.34 9.96 6.81
N SER A 292 1.33 9.51 5.56
CA SER A 292 1.71 10.32 4.41
C SER A 292 0.61 11.29 3.98
N GLY A 293 -0.66 10.96 4.21
CA GLY A 293 -1.83 11.79 3.92
C GLY A 293 -1.93 12.99 4.85
N LEU A 294 -1.68 12.80 6.15
CA LEU A 294 -1.58 13.91 7.10
C LEU A 294 -0.42 14.86 6.74
N THR A 295 0.74 14.29 6.40
CA THR A 295 1.93 15.06 5.99
C THR A 295 1.64 15.86 4.72
N MET A 296 1.01 15.24 3.73
CA MET A 296 0.60 15.88 2.48
C MET A 296 -0.35 17.06 2.72
N ALA A 297 -1.39 16.87 3.55
CA ALA A 297 -2.35 17.94 3.83
C ALA A 297 -1.77 19.05 4.71
N ALA A 298 -0.91 18.72 5.68
CA ALA A 298 -0.21 19.69 6.50
C ALA A 298 0.68 20.62 5.64
N TRP A 299 1.49 20.07 4.75
CA TRP A 299 2.33 20.84 3.85
C TRP A 299 1.55 21.62 2.78
N ALA A 300 0.35 21.15 2.40
CA ALA A 300 -0.55 21.91 1.55
C ALA A 300 -0.98 23.25 2.19
N GLN A 301 -1.10 23.32 3.53
CA GLN A 301 -1.36 24.58 4.25
C GLN A 301 -0.19 25.56 4.15
N ALA A 302 1.00 25.06 3.86
CA ALA A 302 2.21 25.83 3.62
C ALA A 302 2.47 26.09 2.12
N GLY A 303 1.53 25.72 1.23
CA GLY A 303 1.66 25.88 -0.22
C GLY A 303 2.56 24.83 -0.90
N VAL A 304 2.97 23.78 -0.20
CA VAL A 304 3.83 22.72 -0.74
C VAL A 304 3.00 21.51 -1.11
N SER A 305 3.01 21.14 -2.39
CA SER A 305 2.34 19.94 -2.89
C SER A 305 3.24 18.72 -2.73
N LEU A 306 2.76 17.71 -2.01
CA LEU A 306 3.45 16.45 -1.81
C LEU A 306 2.65 15.28 -2.42
N PRO A 307 3.30 14.22 -2.93
CA PRO A 307 2.62 12.97 -3.29
C PRO A 307 2.10 12.27 -2.03
N HIS A 308 1.08 11.41 -2.14
CA HIS A 308 0.56 10.65 -0.98
C HIS A 308 1.45 9.44 -0.61
N SER A 309 2.57 9.22 -1.29
CA SER A 309 3.56 8.20 -0.95
C SER A 309 4.65 8.78 -0.05
N SER A 310 4.90 8.20 1.12
CA SER A 310 5.97 8.64 2.03
C SER A 310 7.37 8.47 1.43
N SER A 311 7.60 7.43 0.63
CA SER A 311 8.87 7.23 -0.09
C SER A 311 9.11 8.31 -1.14
N MET A 312 8.07 8.74 -1.86
CA MET A 312 8.16 9.88 -2.77
C MET A 312 8.28 11.22 -2.02
N GLN A 313 7.62 11.36 -0.87
CA GLN A 313 7.76 12.54 0.00
C GLN A 313 9.20 12.70 0.50
N LEU A 314 9.85 11.60 0.92
CA LEU A 314 11.25 11.61 1.33
C LEU A 314 12.16 12.15 0.23
N SER A 315 11.90 11.76 -1.03
CA SER A 315 12.65 12.25 -2.19
C SER A 315 12.26 13.67 -2.65
N SER A 316 11.20 14.27 -2.09
CA SER A 316 10.73 15.61 -2.48
C SER A 316 11.48 16.73 -1.74
N GLY A 317 12.23 16.41 -0.69
CA GLY A 317 13.01 17.37 0.11
C GLY A 317 14.51 17.38 -0.20
N THR A 318 15.23 18.30 0.44
CA THR A 318 16.71 18.31 0.44
C THR A 318 17.23 17.40 1.54
N SER A 319 18.16 16.49 1.21
CA SER A 319 18.80 15.63 2.20
C SER A 319 19.60 16.47 3.19
N VAL A 320 19.37 16.26 4.48
CA VAL A 320 20.16 16.88 5.56
C VAL A 320 21.04 15.77 6.13
N SER A 321 22.36 15.92 6.01
CA SER A 321 23.38 14.96 6.45
C SER A 321 24.16 15.47 7.64
#